data_AF-A0A8J6NS63-F1
#
_entry.id   AF-A0A8J6NS63-F1
#
_cell.length_a   1.000
_cell.length_b   1.000
_cell.length_c   1.000
_cell.angle_alpha   90.00
_cell.angle_beta   90.00
_cell.angle_gamma   90.00
#
_symmetry.space_group_name_H-M   'P 1'
#
loop_
_entity.id
_entity.type
_entity.pdbx_description
1 polymer ?
#
loop_
_entity_poly.entity_id
_entity_poly.type
_entity_poly.pdbx_seq_one_letter_code
_entity_poly.pdbx_strand_id
1 'polypeptide(L)' 'EVGISMMLGGNAKGFTRTMTTAMALEYDKGEFVLGVALGIVLLMISFSVNIFFNRLQGRDRV' A
#
# COMPACT_ATOMS: atom_id res chain seq x y z
N GLU A 1 6.00 2.46 12.64
CA GLU A 1 5.90 3.55 11.65
C GLU A 1 4.47 4.10 11.55
N VAL A 2 3.51 3.29 11.07
CA VAL A 2 2.14 3.73 10.77
C VAL A 2 1.41 4.37 11.97
N GLY A 3 1.58 3.87 13.19
CA GLY A 3 0.94 4.48 14.37
C GLY A 3 1.41 5.92 14.66
N ILE A 4 2.70 6.20 14.44
CA ILE A 4 3.29 7.52 14.68
C ILE A 4 2.84 8.49 13.59
N SER A 5 2.79 8.03 12.32
CA SER A 5 2.26 8.85 11.23
C SER A 5 0.76 9.13 11.38
N MET A 6 -0.01 8.23 11.99
CA MET A 6 -1.41 8.49 12.32
C MET A 6 -1.55 9.57 13.42
N MET A 7 -0.73 9.54 14.46
CA MET A 7 -0.74 10.53 15.56
C MET A 7 -0.24 11.92 15.13
N LEU A 8 0.76 11.99 14.25
CA LEU A 8 1.39 13.24 13.80
C LEU A 8 0.72 13.86 12.56
N GLY A 9 -0.37 13.28 12.04
CA GLY A 9 -1.11 13.83 10.90
C GLY A 9 -0.59 13.42 9.51
N GLY A 10 0.24 12.38 9.42
CA GLY A 10 0.68 11.72 8.18
C GLY A 10 -0.43 10.97 7.42
N ASN A 11 -1.70 11.17 7.76
CA ASN A 11 -2.86 10.57 7.11
C ASN A 11 -3.72 11.63 6.39
N ALA A 12 -3.16 12.76 5.95
CA ALA A 12 -3.93 13.77 5.21
C ALA A 12 -4.22 13.29 3.77
N LYS A 13 -5.51 13.18 3.41
CA LYS A 13 -5.97 12.70 2.09
C LYS A 13 -5.36 13.58 0.98
N GLY A 14 -4.60 12.98 0.07
CA GLY A 14 -4.03 13.67 -1.10
C GLY A 14 -2.72 14.42 -0.84
N PHE A 15 -2.20 14.43 0.38
CA PHE A 15 -0.91 15.06 0.70
C PHE A 15 0.09 14.05 1.23
N THR A 16 -0.16 13.53 2.44
CA THR A 16 0.77 12.68 3.18
C THR A 16 0.24 11.26 3.37
N ARG A 17 -1.02 11.01 3.03
CA ARG A 17 -1.66 9.70 3.17
C ARG A 17 -1.03 8.68 2.24
N THR A 18 -0.28 7.76 2.85
CA THR A 18 0.23 6.55 2.20
C THR A 18 -0.85 5.46 2.14
N MET A 19 -0.66 4.48 1.26
CA MET A 19 -1.59 3.35 1.14
C MET A 19 -1.72 2.56 2.46
N THR A 20 -0.62 2.43 3.20
CA THR A 20 -0.57 1.74 4.50
C THR A 20 -1.28 2.52 5.62
N THR A 21 -1.21 3.86 5.63
CA THR A 21 -1.97 4.69 6.59
C THR A 21 -3.46 4.74 6.24
N ALA A 22 -3.81 4.74 4.96
CA ALA A 22 -5.21 4.62 4.52
C ALA A 22 -5.83 3.28 4.97
N MET A 23 -5.12 2.16 4.81
CA MET A 23 -5.57 0.85 5.31
C MET A 23 -5.80 0.87 6.83
N ALA A 24 -4.84 1.40 7.58
CA ALA A 24 -4.94 1.49 9.03
C ALA A 24 -6.10 2.38 9.47
N LEU A 25 -6.35 3.49 8.77
CA LEU A 25 -7.48 4.37 9.04
C LEU A 25 -8.84 3.69 8.80
N GLU A 26 -9.00 2.99 7.67
CA GLU A 26 -10.26 2.32 7.37
C GLU A 26 -10.51 1.11 8.29
N TYR A 27 -9.44 0.43 8.73
CA TYR A 27 -9.51 -0.56 9.80
C TYR A 27 -9.96 0.05 11.13
N ASP A 28 -9.38 1.18 11.54
CA ASP A 28 -9.71 1.88 12.80
C ASP A 28 -11.15 2.42 12.82
N LYS A 29 -11.69 2.78 11.65
CA LYS A 29 -13.10 3.17 11.46
C LYS A 29 -14.09 2.00 11.52
N GLY A 30 -13.62 0.75 11.57
CA GLY A 30 -14.46 -0.45 11.51
C GLY A 30 -14.85 -0.88 10.08
N GLU A 31 -14.38 -0.17 9.05
CA GLU A 31 -14.58 -0.50 7.63
C GLU A 31 -13.53 -1.53 7.16
N PHE A 32 -13.53 -2.69 7.83
CA PHE A 32 -12.56 -3.76 7.58
C PHE A 32 -12.51 -4.19 6.11
N VAL A 33 -13.68 -4.28 5.48
CA VAL A 33 -13.82 -4.69 4.06
C VAL A 33 -13.05 -3.74 3.15
N LEU A 34 -13.13 -2.43 3.38
CA LEU A 34 -12.44 -1.44 2.57
C LEU A 34 -10.92 -1.51 2.79
N GLY A 35 -10.47 -1.70 4.03
CA GLY A 35 -9.06 -1.90 4.36
C GLY A 35 -8.45 -3.12 3.65
N VAL A 36 -9.17 -4.25 3.65
CA VAL A 36 -8.75 -5.47 2.95
C VAL A 36 -8.76 -5.28 1.43
N ALA A 37 -9.78 -4.60 0.88
CA ALA A 37 -9.83 -4.30 -0.55
C ALA A 37 -8.63 -3.49 -1.01
N LEU A 38 -8.25 -2.45 -0.26
CA LEU A 38 -7.01 -1.69 -0.51
C LEU A 38 -5.77 -2.58 -0.44
N GLY A 39 -5.76 -3.57 0.48
CA GLY A 39 -4.68 -4.54 0.66
C GLY A 39 -4.45 -5.39 -0.59
N ILE A 40 -5.54 -5.96 -1.11
CA ILE A 40 -5.53 -6.78 -2.31
C ILE A 40 -5.08 -5.96 -3.52
N VAL A 41 -5.54 -4.71 -3.65
CA VAL A 41 -5.13 -3.82 -4.74
C VAL A 41 -3.63 -3.54 -4.69
N LEU A 42 -3.09 -3.23 -3.51
CA LEU A 42 -1.65 -2.99 -3.33
C LEU A 42 -0.83 -4.23 -3.72
N LEU A 43 -1.25 -5.42 -3.28
CA LEU A 43 -0.58 -6.67 -3.62
C LEU A 43 -0.62 -6.95 -5.13
N MET A 44 -1.76 -6.74 -5.78
CA MET A 44 -1.89 -6.91 -7.24
C MET A 44 -0.93 -5.99 -7.99
N ILE A 45 -0.82 -4.72 -7.58
CA ILE A 45 0.13 -3.77 -8.17
C ILE A 45 1.57 -4.23 -7.91
N SER A 46 1.91 -4.61 -6.68
CA SER A 46 3.25 -5.06 -6.30
C SER A 46 3.69 -6.28 -7.13
N PHE A 47 2.84 -7.30 -7.25
CA PHE A 47 3.13 -8.48 -8.08
C PHE A 47 3.19 -8.14 -9.56
N SER A 48 2.30 -7.29 -10.07
CA SER A 48 2.32 -6.88 -11.49
C SER A 48 3.62 -6.17 -11.84
N VAL A 49 4.05 -5.22 -11.01
CA VAL A 49 5.32 -4.52 -11.15
C VAL A 49 6.48 -5.49 -11.02
N ASN A 50 6.47 -6.37 -10.01
CA ASN A 50 7.53 -7.35 -9.81
C ASN A 50 7.68 -8.30 -11.00
N ILE A 51 6.58 -8.85 -11.53
CA ILE A 51 6.59 -9.74 -12.70
C ILE A 51 7.01 -8.98 -13.96
N PHE A 52 6.55 -7.74 -14.14
CA PHE A 52 6.93 -6.90 -15.27
C PHE A 52 8.43 -6.64 -15.29
N PHE A 53 9.00 -6.19 -14.17
CA PHE A 53 10.44 -6.00 -14.02
C PHE A 53 11.19 -7.32 -14.14
N ASN A 54 10.70 -8.41 -13.54
CA ASN A 54 11.34 -9.72 -13.64
C ASN A 54 11.40 -10.23 -15.09
N ARG A 55 10.34 -10.05 -15.87
CA ARG A 55 10.32 -10.40 -17.31
C ARG A 55 11.27 -9.54 -18.14
N LEU A 56 11.34 -8.24 -17.87
CA LEU A 56 12.23 -7.33 -18.59
C LEU A 56 13.70 -7.52 -18.19
N GLN A 57 13.97 -7.82 -16.92
CA GLN A 57 15.31 -7.98 -16.37
C GLN A 57 15.84 -9.43 -16.47
N GLY A 58 15.05 -10.35 -17.03
CA GLY A 58 15.44 -11.74 -17.35
C GLY A 58 16.58 -11.89 -18.37
N ARG A 59 17.41 -10.85 -18.58
CA ARG A 59 18.63 -10.84 -19.42
C ARG A 59 19.90 -10.40 -18.69
N ASP A 60 19.86 -10.04 -17.39
CA ASP A 60 21.05 -9.49 -16.69
C ASP A 60 21.35 -10.20 -15.35
N ARG A 61 21.30 -11.54 -15.37
CA ARG A 61 21.98 -12.37 -14.36
C ARG A 61 22.71 -13.51 -15.09
N VAL A 62 23.86 -13.16 -15.66
CA VAL A 62 24.98 -14.08 -15.90
C VAL A 62 25.80 -14.13 -14.61
#